data_AF-A0A9D5ZKW4-F1
#
_entry.id   AF-A0A9D5ZKW4-F1
#
_cell.length_a   1.000
_cell.length_b   1.000
_cell.length_c   1.000
_cell.angle_alpha   90.00
_cell.angle_beta   90.00
_cell.angle_gamma   90.00
#
_symmetry.space_group_name_H-M   'P 1'
#
loop_
_entity.id
_entity.type
_entity.pdbx_description
1 polymer ?
#
loop_
_entity_poly.entity_id
_entity_poly.type
_entity_poly.pdbx_seq_one_letter_code
_entity_poly.pdbx_strand_id
1 'polypeptide(L)'
;MAKGKIHIQGIYSLWRKGKEFDAYRVSVRKSGTDETQVQISAKTQPTLKQINQYLQGHKLKKEQAEQDSNFLALKQRLYEELGKEHFLKTYRAKEELDLKRKGFDFGKNLEEFVAHKSDYSIAYAYRGYLVSFWFPFFFEKGCQHPNDFFQWKREAKVHVKMAQTKHGTKYSFNSYHALTTPLNEYMKFLVEYNHITNENLFSLDVKMTLENRKQLKRKDGINIQAVRSNETYSLAELFDIKRKIDLAYAGEEFKPMKLRAYALYLGVCTGLRRGNILGIKPRDLYPESDLPHFEVGDNVVKGWSRGEGGVLIFEGCTKTTSDESIKLPLIQPSVEVLVEVATFLKDHLVGEEYILQCHPDTVAKWWEGIAKECDFKPLPCHQWKHSYASIGALHLNNWYKGNPHLLQVCCLHESYRTTEKYIKKNSGQILSAFKTT
;
A
#
# COMPACT_ATOMS: atom_id res chain seq x y z
N MET A 1 7.48 57.98 16.26
CA MET A 1 7.35 56.58 16.68
C MET A 1 5.95 56.36 17.26
N ALA A 2 5.05 55.68 16.53
CA ALA A 2 3.69 55.41 16.99
C ALA A 2 3.67 54.07 17.76
N LYS A 3 3.37 54.12 19.07
CA LYS A 3 3.19 52.91 19.90
C LYS A 3 1.95 52.15 19.43
N GLY A 4 2.16 50.86 19.17
CA GLY A 4 1.24 49.91 18.54
C GLY A 4 -0.19 49.89 19.07
N LYS A 5 -1.14 50.10 18.16
CA LYS A 5 -2.41 49.37 18.19
C LYS A 5 -2.16 48.04 17.47
N ILE A 6 -2.08 46.95 18.22
CA ILE A 6 -2.03 45.58 17.66
C ILE A 6 -3.41 45.31 17.05
N HIS A 7 -3.59 45.67 15.79
CA HIS A 7 -4.79 45.33 15.04
C HIS A 7 -4.52 44.02 14.31
N ILE A 8 -4.90 42.89 14.90
CA ILE A 8 -4.82 41.58 14.23
C ILE A 8 -5.97 41.52 13.22
N GLN A 9 -5.63 41.36 11.94
CA GLN A 9 -6.61 41.29 10.86
C GLN A 9 -7.48 40.04 11.04
N GLY A 10 -8.80 40.23 11.12
CA GLY A 10 -9.77 39.15 11.33
C GLY A 10 -10.27 38.99 12.77
N ILE A 11 -9.71 39.72 13.75
CA ILE A 11 -10.27 39.82 15.11
C ILE A 11 -10.88 41.20 15.31
N TYR A 12 -12.14 41.25 15.73
CA TYR A 12 -12.90 42.47 15.94
C TYR A 12 -13.36 42.56 17.38
N SER A 13 -12.93 43.61 18.07
CA SER A 13 -13.26 43.82 19.47
C SER A 13 -14.42 44.79 19.61
N LEU A 14 -15.36 44.41 20.46
CA LEU A 14 -16.61 45.09 20.69
C LEU A 14 -16.79 45.29 22.20
N TRP A 15 -17.53 46.33 22.56
CA TRP A 15 -17.85 46.63 23.94
C TRP A 15 -19.36 46.70 24.11
N ARG A 16 -19.88 46.07 25.17
CA ARG A 16 -21.27 46.27 25.61
C ARG A 16 -21.26 47.15 26.83
N LYS A 17 -21.84 48.34 26.68
CA LYS A 17 -21.96 49.31 27.77
C LYS A 17 -22.80 48.76 28.91
N GLY A 18 -22.30 48.84 30.14
CA GLY A 18 -23.05 48.48 31.34
C GLY A 18 -23.20 49.65 32.31
N LYS A 19 -23.98 49.44 33.38
CA LYS A 19 -24.20 50.48 34.40
C LYS A 19 -22.95 50.69 35.26
N GLU A 20 -22.39 49.60 35.80
CA GLU A 20 -21.22 49.65 36.68
C GLU A 20 -19.89 49.33 35.98
N PHE A 21 -19.90 48.44 34.98
CA PHE A 21 -18.73 48.05 34.20
C PHE A 21 -19.13 47.78 32.75
N ASP A 22 -18.19 47.83 31.82
CA ASP A 22 -18.44 47.47 30.42
C ASP A 22 -17.98 46.03 30.16
N ALA A 23 -18.76 45.28 29.37
CA ALA A 23 -18.41 43.91 29.00
C ALA A 23 -17.64 43.88 27.68
N TYR A 24 -16.53 43.15 27.66
CA TYR A 24 -15.70 42.94 26.49
C TYR A 24 -16.23 41.79 25.63
N ARG A 25 -16.31 42.02 24.32
CA ARG A 25 -16.78 41.07 23.31
C ARG A 25 -15.77 40.99 22.18
N VAL A 26 -15.65 39.83 21.56
CA VAL A 26 -14.79 39.63 20.40
C VAL A 26 -15.54 38.83 19.35
N SER A 27 -15.35 39.20 18.09
CA SER A 27 -15.81 38.46 16.92
C SER A 27 -14.63 38.12 16.04
N VAL A 28 -14.69 36.98 15.35
CA VAL A 28 -13.64 36.51 14.44
C VAL A 28 -14.22 36.35 13.04
N ARG A 29 -13.45 36.75 12.04
CA ARG A 29 -13.73 36.48 10.62
C ARG A 29 -12.62 35.59 10.07
N LYS A 30 -12.99 34.39 9.62
CA LYS A 30 -12.06 33.43 9.00
C LYS A 30 -11.49 34.02 7.70
N SER A 31 -10.24 33.67 7.40
CA SER A 31 -9.59 34.10 6.15
C SER A 31 -10.10 33.29 4.97
N GLY A 32 -10.43 33.94 3.85
CA GLY A 32 -10.77 33.28 2.59
C GLY A 32 -12.25 32.94 2.36
N THR A 33 -13.15 33.36 3.25
CA THR A 33 -14.60 33.15 3.10
C THR A 33 -15.35 34.50 3.09
N ASP A 34 -16.37 34.63 2.23
CA ASP A 34 -17.31 35.77 2.22
C ASP A 34 -18.27 35.80 3.43
N GLU A 35 -18.06 34.89 4.38
CA GLU A 35 -18.90 34.73 5.57
C GLU A 35 -18.86 35.93 6.54
N THR A 36 -19.98 36.07 7.25
CA THR A 36 -20.26 37.05 8.31
C THR A 36 -19.41 36.78 9.55
N GLN A 37 -19.10 37.84 10.32
CA GLN A 37 -18.32 37.74 11.55
C GLN A 37 -19.00 36.82 12.57
N VAL A 38 -18.26 35.89 13.17
CA VAL A 38 -18.76 34.99 14.22
C VAL A 38 -18.40 35.56 15.59
N GLN A 39 -19.40 35.77 16.45
CA GLN A 39 -19.17 36.28 17.80
C GLN A 39 -18.70 35.16 18.74
N ILE A 40 -17.60 35.40 19.46
CA ILE A 40 -17.04 34.44 20.42
C ILE A 40 -17.79 34.52 21.75
N SER A 41 -18.22 33.36 22.26
CA SER A 41 -18.93 33.26 23.52
C SER A 41 -17.97 33.17 24.71
N ALA A 42 -18.18 34.02 25.72
CA ALA A 42 -17.47 33.93 26.98
C ALA A 42 -17.80 32.65 27.79
N LYS A 43 -18.82 31.87 27.37
CA LYS A 43 -19.10 30.56 27.97
C LYS A 43 -18.12 29.49 27.48
N THR A 44 -17.63 29.63 26.26
CA THR A 44 -16.76 28.64 25.60
C THR A 44 -15.30 29.07 25.56
N GLN A 45 -15.01 30.38 25.62
CA GLN A 45 -13.63 30.89 25.65
C GLN A 45 -13.18 31.31 27.06
N PRO A 46 -12.28 30.55 27.72
CA PRO A 46 -11.87 30.79 29.11
C PRO A 46 -11.25 32.18 29.33
N THR A 47 -10.38 32.63 28.42
CA THR A 47 -9.69 33.92 28.55
C THR A 47 -10.66 35.10 28.37
N LEU A 48 -11.68 34.98 27.51
CA LEU A 48 -12.74 35.98 27.38
C LEU A 48 -13.63 36.04 28.63
N LYS A 49 -13.85 34.88 29.28
CA LYS A 49 -14.53 34.82 30.58
C LYS A 49 -13.73 35.54 31.66
N GLN A 50 -12.43 35.27 31.74
CA GLN A 50 -11.51 35.89 32.69
C GLN A 50 -11.46 37.41 32.51
N ILE A 51 -11.40 37.91 31.27
CA ILE A 51 -11.47 39.35 30.98
C ILE A 51 -12.76 39.95 31.56
N ASN A 52 -13.91 39.34 31.30
CA ASN A 52 -15.19 39.89 31.77
C ASN A 52 -15.35 39.80 33.30
N GLN A 53 -14.81 38.75 33.93
CA GLN A 53 -14.76 38.63 35.39
C GLN A 53 -13.85 39.70 36.01
N TYR A 54 -12.69 39.98 35.38
CA TYR A 54 -11.78 41.02 35.82
C TYR A 54 -12.41 42.40 35.75
N LEU A 55 -13.04 42.74 34.61
CA LEU A 55 -13.75 44.01 34.42
C LEU A 55 -14.89 44.21 35.41
N GLN A 56 -15.64 43.14 35.70
CA GLN A 56 -16.71 43.16 36.69
C GLN A 56 -16.16 43.36 38.12
N GLY A 57 -15.13 42.60 38.51
CA GLY A 57 -14.55 42.67 39.85
C GLY A 57 -13.93 44.02 40.18
N HIS A 58 -13.39 44.71 39.16
CA HIS A 58 -12.74 46.02 39.31
C HIS A 58 -13.63 47.19 38.86
N LYS A 59 -14.88 46.92 38.48
CA LYS A 59 -15.86 47.91 37.99
C LYS A 59 -15.32 48.82 36.88
N LEU A 60 -14.55 48.25 35.95
CA LEU A 60 -13.86 49.02 34.91
C LEU A 60 -14.78 49.28 33.70
N LYS A 61 -14.78 50.54 33.23
CA LYS A 61 -15.35 50.92 31.93
C LYS A 61 -14.29 50.89 30.84
N LYS A 62 -14.71 50.89 29.56
CA LYS A 62 -13.83 50.76 28.39
C LYS A 62 -12.57 51.64 28.48
N GLU A 63 -12.75 52.93 28.76
CA GLU A 63 -11.66 53.91 28.78
C GLU A 63 -10.61 53.60 29.84
N GLN A 64 -11.04 53.09 31.00
CA GLN A 64 -10.18 52.68 32.10
C GLN A 64 -9.50 51.33 31.80
N ALA A 65 -10.27 50.37 31.28
CA ALA A 65 -9.74 49.07 30.88
C ALA A 65 -8.67 49.18 29.79
N GLU A 66 -8.83 50.09 28.82
CA GLU A 66 -7.83 50.32 27.76
C GLU A 66 -6.51 50.93 28.26
N GLN A 67 -6.45 51.35 29.53
CA GLN A 67 -5.25 51.83 30.22
C GLN A 67 -4.73 50.84 31.29
N ASP A 68 -5.48 49.78 31.60
CA ASP A 68 -5.15 48.78 32.62
C ASP A 68 -4.21 47.70 32.05
N SER A 69 -3.06 47.49 32.69
CA SER A 69 -2.02 46.58 32.20
C SER A 69 -2.45 45.11 32.20
N ASN A 70 -3.24 44.69 33.20
CA ASN A 70 -3.72 43.31 33.31
C ASN A 70 -4.78 43.00 32.25
N PHE A 71 -5.71 43.94 31.99
CA PHE A 71 -6.65 43.84 30.88
C PHE A 71 -5.91 43.75 29.55
N LEU A 72 -4.89 44.59 29.32
CA LEU A 72 -4.11 44.56 28.09
C LEU A 72 -3.38 43.23 27.91
N ALA A 73 -2.82 42.64 28.97
CA ALA A 73 -2.18 41.32 28.94
C ALA A 73 -3.18 40.20 28.62
N LEU A 74 -4.34 40.18 29.28
CA LEU A 74 -5.40 39.21 29.02
C LEU A 74 -5.97 39.34 27.61
N LYS A 75 -6.13 40.58 27.12
CA LYS A 75 -6.58 40.89 25.77
C LYS A 75 -5.59 40.39 24.72
N GLN A 76 -4.29 40.56 24.94
CA GLN A 76 -3.24 40.05 24.07
C GLN A 76 -3.25 38.51 24.03
N ARG A 77 -3.34 37.85 25.19
CA ARG A 77 -3.48 36.40 25.28
C ARG A 77 -4.70 35.88 24.53
N LEU A 78 -5.85 36.52 24.70
CA LEU A 78 -7.08 36.15 23.99
C LEU A 78 -6.89 36.25 22.47
N TYR A 79 -6.21 37.28 21.99
CA TYR A 79 -5.96 37.43 20.56
C TYR A 79 -5.04 36.33 19.99
N GLU A 80 -4.06 35.88 20.78
CA GLU A 80 -3.18 34.77 20.40
C GLU A 80 -3.92 33.43 20.31
N GLU A 81 -4.78 33.15 21.31
CA GLU A 81 -5.62 31.95 21.32
C GLU A 81 -6.56 31.92 20.12
N LEU A 82 -7.29 33.02 19.87
CA LEU A 82 -8.22 33.12 18.74
C LEU A 82 -7.53 33.11 17.37
N GLY A 83 -6.33 33.70 17.28
CA GLY A 83 -5.52 33.67 16.07
C GLY A 83 -5.12 32.25 15.66
N LYS A 84 -4.73 31.43 16.65
CA LYS A 84 -4.40 30.02 16.47
C LYS A 84 -5.63 29.18 16.15
N GLU A 85 -6.70 29.32 16.92
CA GLU A 85 -7.93 28.51 16.79
C GLU A 85 -8.64 28.71 15.44
N HIS A 86 -8.59 29.93 14.88
CA HIS A 86 -9.30 30.28 13.66
C HIS A 86 -8.42 30.46 12.43
N PHE A 87 -7.14 30.03 12.49
CA PHE A 87 -6.22 30.01 11.35
C PHE A 87 -6.10 31.35 10.61
N LEU A 88 -5.98 32.46 11.35
CA LEU A 88 -5.94 33.79 10.74
C LEU A 88 -4.66 33.98 9.91
N LYS A 89 -4.78 34.73 8.80
CA LYS A 89 -3.72 34.90 7.78
C LYS A 89 -2.36 35.33 8.36
N THR A 90 -2.37 36.16 9.40
CA THR A 90 -1.18 36.65 10.10
C THR A 90 -0.48 35.57 10.93
N TYR A 91 -1.24 34.62 11.49
CA TYR A 91 -0.71 33.48 12.25
C TYR A 91 -0.19 32.38 11.32
N ARG A 92 -0.89 32.11 10.20
CA ARG A 92 -0.33 31.25 9.13
C ARG A 92 1.01 31.76 8.62
N ALA A 93 1.12 33.07 8.37
CA ALA A 93 2.39 33.66 7.94
C ALA A 93 3.49 33.51 8.99
N LYS A 94 3.15 33.54 10.29
CA LYS A 94 4.10 33.35 11.39
C LYS A 94 4.51 31.88 11.56
N GLU A 95 3.56 30.94 11.50
CA GLU A 95 3.86 29.50 11.49
C GLU A 95 4.66 29.09 10.26
N GLU A 96 4.35 29.62 9.07
CA GLU A 96 5.15 29.41 7.86
C GLU A 96 6.54 30.01 7.98
N LEU A 97 6.69 31.20 8.60
CA LEU A 97 7.99 31.79 8.87
C LEU A 97 8.79 30.96 9.88
N ASP A 98 8.16 30.42 10.91
CA ASP A 98 8.80 29.57 11.92
C ASP A 98 9.17 28.19 11.36
N LEU A 99 8.35 27.61 10.48
CA LEU A 99 8.65 26.39 9.72
C LEU A 99 9.79 26.62 8.71
N LYS A 100 9.81 27.77 8.00
CA LYS A 100 10.92 28.15 7.11
C LYS A 100 12.23 28.44 7.84
N ARG A 101 12.17 28.87 9.11
CA ARG A 101 13.35 29.18 9.95
C ARG A 101 14.03 27.94 10.52
N LYS A 102 13.31 26.83 10.69
CA LYS A 102 13.90 25.53 11.01
C LYS A 102 14.31 24.87 9.69
N GLY A 103 15.61 24.58 9.52
CA GLY A 103 16.04 23.79 8.36
C GLY A 103 15.27 22.48 8.29
N PHE A 104 14.63 22.20 7.15
CA PHE A 104 13.91 20.95 6.96
C PHE A 104 14.92 19.81 6.81
N ASP A 105 14.90 18.86 7.75
CA ASP A 105 15.81 17.72 7.74
C ASP A 105 15.17 16.55 6.99
N PHE A 106 15.50 16.43 5.70
CA PHE A 106 15.06 15.31 4.86
C PHE A 106 15.55 13.96 5.37
N GLY A 107 16.71 13.90 6.04
CA GLY A 107 17.26 12.66 6.58
C GLY A 107 16.44 12.17 7.76
N LYS A 108 16.26 13.03 8.76
CA LYS A 108 15.46 12.72 9.95
C LYS A 108 14.01 12.36 9.59
N ASN A 109 13.36 13.16 8.76
CA ASN A 109 11.96 12.93 8.39
C ASN A 109 11.78 11.68 7.52
N LEU A 110 12.79 11.31 6.73
CA LEU A 110 12.78 10.04 6.00
C LEU A 110 12.88 8.85 6.95
N GLU A 111 13.74 8.89 7.97
CA GLU A 111 13.84 7.79 8.94
C GLU A 111 12.55 7.67 9.77
N GLU A 112 11.92 8.78 10.16
CA GLU A 112 10.58 8.76 10.79
C GLU A 112 9.52 8.15 9.88
N PHE A 113 9.53 8.51 8.58
CA PHE A 113 8.62 7.91 7.59
C PHE A 113 8.84 6.41 7.42
N VAL A 114 10.10 5.97 7.41
CA VAL A 114 10.46 4.55 7.29
C VAL A 114 9.99 3.78 8.52
N ALA A 115 10.22 4.30 9.72
CA ALA A 115 9.73 3.71 10.96
C ALA A 115 8.19 3.57 10.93
N HIS A 116 7.47 4.65 10.60
CA HIS A 116 6.02 4.62 10.46
C HIS A 116 5.54 3.60 9.41
N LYS A 117 6.24 3.45 8.29
CA LYS A 117 5.85 2.51 7.23
C LYS A 117 6.18 1.05 7.53
N SER A 118 7.16 0.78 8.39
CA SER A 118 7.53 -0.60 8.74
C SER A 118 6.40 -1.35 9.42
N ASP A 119 5.54 -0.63 10.16
CA ASP A 119 4.39 -1.20 10.87
C ASP A 119 3.29 -1.71 9.91
N TYR A 120 3.19 -1.15 8.70
CA TYR A 120 2.02 -1.36 7.84
C TYR A 120 2.35 -1.81 6.40
N SER A 121 3.60 -1.68 5.94
CA SER A 121 3.92 -1.86 4.51
C SER A 121 5.40 -2.16 4.21
N ILE A 122 5.83 -1.84 2.98
CA ILE A 122 7.16 -2.13 2.43
C ILE A 122 8.13 -0.93 2.54
N ALA A 123 8.43 -0.49 3.76
CA ALA A 123 9.15 0.76 4.06
C ALA A 123 10.46 0.94 3.28
N TYR A 124 11.28 -0.11 3.17
CA TYR A 124 12.58 -0.02 2.49
C TYR A 124 12.47 0.13 0.98
N ALA A 125 11.42 -0.40 0.36
CA ALA A 125 11.17 -0.15 -1.06
C ALA A 125 10.87 1.34 -1.27
N TYR A 126 10.04 1.93 -0.40
CA TYR A 126 9.70 3.35 -0.45
C TYR A 126 10.93 4.22 -0.19
N ARG A 127 11.72 3.89 0.83
CA ARG A 127 13.01 4.53 1.13
C ARG A 127 13.93 4.52 -0.10
N GLY A 128 14.05 3.37 -0.77
CA GLY A 128 14.87 3.23 -1.97
C GLY A 128 14.44 4.17 -3.09
N TYR A 129 13.13 4.29 -3.35
CA TYR A 129 12.62 5.24 -4.34
C TYR A 129 12.84 6.70 -3.92
N LEU A 130 12.69 7.04 -2.63
CA LEU A 130 12.93 8.41 -2.18
C LEU A 130 14.41 8.78 -2.31
N VAL A 131 15.32 7.95 -1.78
CA VAL A 131 16.77 8.22 -1.74
C VAL A 131 17.42 8.14 -3.12
N SER A 132 17.04 7.16 -3.95
CA SER A 132 17.75 6.91 -5.22
C SER A 132 17.07 7.54 -6.44
N PHE A 133 15.82 7.98 -6.34
CA PHE A 133 15.08 8.54 -7.47
C PHE A 133 14.62 9.98 -7.21
N TRP A 134 13.89 10.24 -6.12
CA TRP A 134 13.25 11.54 -5.93
C TRP A 134 14.12 12.61 -5.29
N PHE A 135 14.78 12.31 -4.18
CA PHE A 135 15.62 13.28 -3.47
C PHE A 135 16.76 13.81 -4.33
N PRO A 136 17.51 12.98 -5.09
CA PRO A 136 18.53 13.49 -6.00
C PRO A 136 17.95 14.49 -7.01
N PHE A 137 16.80 14.14 -7.63
CA PHE A 137 16.13 15.03 -8.58
C PHE A 137 15.78 16.39 -7.97
N PHE A 138 15.23 16.43 -6.75
CA PHE A 138 14.85 17.71 -6.12
C PHE A 138 16.06 18.48 -5.57
N PHE A 139 17.07 17.80 -5.05
CA PHE A 139 18.28 18.44 -4.51
C PHE A 139 19.13 19.06 -5.63
N GLU A 140 19.25 18.41 -6.78
CA GLU A 140 19.88 18.99 -7.98
C GLU A 140 19.16 20.26 -8.47
N LYS A 141 17.87 20.39 -8.16
CA LYS A 141 17.06 21.59 -8.44
C LYS A 141 17.12 22.64 -7.34
N GLY A 142 17.95 22.45 -6.32
CA GLY A 142 18.13 23.38 -5.22
C GLY A 142 16.96 23.41 -4.23
N CYS A 143 16.10 22.39 -4.22
CA CYS A 143 15.01 22.32 -3.24
C CYS A 143 15.58 22.11 -1.84
N GLN A 144 15.27 23.01 -0.92
CA GLN A 144 15.68 22.94 0.48
C GLN A 144 14.49 22.58 1.40
N HIS A 145 13.27 22.66 0.86
CA HIS A 145 12.05 22.28 1.54
C HIS A 145 11.10 21.56 0.56
N PRO A 146 10.26 20.61 1.02
CA PRO A 146 9.23 20.00 0.17
C PRO A 146 8.25 20.99 -0.50
N ASN A 147 8.19 22.23 -0.01
CA ASN A 147 7.33 23.29 -0.59
C ASN A 147 7.85 23.72 -1.96
N ASP A 148 9.16 23.59 -2.19
CA ASP A 148 9.82 23.95 -3.44
C ASP A 148 9.44 22.98 -4.57
N PHE A 149 8.95 21.77 -4.24
CA PHE A 149 8.65 20.72 -5.21
C PHE A 149 7.60 21.15 -6.24
N PHE A 150 6.65 22.01 -5.84
CA PHE A 150 5.61 22.51 -6.74
C PHE A 150 6.16 23.23 -7.95
N GLN A 151 7.27 23.95 -7.81
CA GLN A 151 7.91 24.69 -8.89
C GLN A 151 8.40 23.74 -10.00
N TRP A 152 8.74 22.50 -9.62
CA TRP A 152 9.32 21.48 -10.50
C TRP A 152 8.31 20.41 -10.91
N LYS A 153 7.01 20.64 -10.71
CA LYS A 153 5.98 19.62 -10.97
C LYS A 153 5.98 19.14 -12.42
N ARG A 154 6.25 20.03 -13.39
CA ARG A 154 6.28 19.67 -14.82
C ARG A 154 7.49 18.80 -15.13
N GLU A 155 8.65 19.20 -14.64
CA GLU A 155 9.94 18.53 -14.80
C GLU A 155 9.92 17.17 -14.09
N ALA A 156 9.30 17.07 -12.92
CA ALA A 156 9.11 15.81 -12.20
C ALA A 156 8.29 14.80 -13.02
N LYS A 157 7.25 15.25 -13.75
CA LYS A 157 6.51 14.38 -14.67
C LYS A 157 7.38 13.90 -15.84
N VAL A 158 8.26 14.75 -16.35
CA VAL A 158 9.21 14.40 -17.42
C VAL A 158 10.26 13.42 -16.88
N HIS A 159 10.77 13.65 -15.67
CA HIS A 159 11.73 12.78 -14.99
C HIS A 159 11.20 11.35 -14.88
N VAL A 160 9.94 11.15 -14.44
CA VAL A 160 9.29 9.84 -14.42
C VAL A 160 9.20 9.21 -15.81
N LYS A 161 8.83 9.99 -16.82
CA LYS A 161 8.64 9.48 -18.19
C LYS A 161 9.95 9.09 -18.87
N MET A 162 11.04 9.76 -18.53
CA MET A 162 12.36 9.58 -19.11
C MET A 162 13.26 8.65 -18.28
N ALA A 163 12.80 8.26 -17.09
CA ALA A 163 13.53 7.39 -16.18
C ALA A 163 13.94 6.06 -16.84
N GLN A 164 15.16 5.64 -16.51
CA GLN A 164 15.71 4.37 -16.92
C GLN A 164 16.01 3.50 -15.69
N THR A 165 15.90 2.19 -15.86
CA THR A 165 16.35 1.19 -14.91
C THR A 165 17.88 1.22 -14.78
N LYS A 166 18.43 0.52 -13.79
CA LYS A 166 19.88 0.38 -13.60
C LYS A 166 20.61 -0.19 -14.82
N HIS A 167 19.89 -0.87 -15.71
CA HIS A 167 20.42 -1.45 -16.95
C HIS A 167 20.22 -0.54 -18.18
N GLY A 168 19.86 0.74 -17.98
CA GLY A 168 19.64 1.72 -19.07
C GLY A 168 18.32 1.55 -19.83
N THR A 169 17.53 0.51 -19.54
CA THR A 169 16.21 0.31 -20.16
C THR A 169 15.20 1.29 -19.60
N LYS A 170 14.42 1.97 -20.44
CA LYS A 170 13.33 2.86 -20.00
C LYS A 170 12.32 2.11 -19.14
N TYR A 171 11.83 2.73 -18.07
CA TYR A 171 10.75 2.16 -17.29
C TYR A 171 9.49 2.00 -18.16
N SER A 172 8.80 0.86 -17.98
CA SER A 172 7.47 0.67 -18.57
C SER A 172 6.52 1.73 -18.04
N PHE A 173 5.60 2.18 -18.89
CA PHE A 173 4.50 3.07 -18.49
C PHE A 173 3.67 2.54 -17.32
N ASN A 174 3.63 1.21 -17.12
CA ASN A 174 2.94 0.59 -15.99
C ASN A 174 3.69 0.74 -14.67
N SER A 175 4.99 1.03 -14.71
CA SER A 175 5.85 1.22 -13.54
C SER A 175 5.81 2.66 -13.00
N TYR A 176 5.25 3.62 -13.74
CA TYR A 176 5.18 5.02 -13.29
C TYR A 176 4.47 5.15 -11.95
N HIS A 177 3.42 4.38 -11.71
CA HIS A 177 2.73 4.38 -10.44
C HIS A 177 3.63 3.91 -9.29
N ALA A 178 4.47 2.90 -9.51
CA ALA A 178 5.44 2.44 -8.50
C ALA A 178 6.52 3.50 -8.23
N LEU A 179 6.87 4.33 -9.22
CA LEU A 179 7.78 5.46 -9.03
C LEU A 179 7.13 6.61 -8.26
N THR A 180 5.87 6.96 -8.53
CA THR A 180 5.24 8.14 -7.91
C THR A 180 4.61 7.88 -6.55
N THR A 181 4.18 6.65 -6.26
CA THR A 181 3.50 6.32 -5.00
C THR A 181 4.36 6.61 -3.77
N PRO A 182 5.65 6.22 -3.72
CA PRO A 182 6.50 6.52 -2.57
C PRO A 182 6.61 8.00 -2.24
N LEU A 183 6.78 8.86 -3.26
CA LEU A 183 6.81 10.30 -3.07
C LEU A 183 5.47 10.82 -2.54
N ASN A 184 4.36 10.40 -3.13
CA ASN A 184 3.05 10.87 -2.72
C ASN A 184 2.70 10.45 -1.28
N GLU A 185 3.09 9.26 -0.86
CA GLU A 185 2.88 8.81 0.52
C GLU A 185 3.81 9.50 1.51
N TYR A 186 5.06 9.76 1.13
CA TYR A 186 5.96 10.58 1.93
C TYR A 186 5.40 11.98 2.15
N MET A 187 4.88 12.63 1.10
CA MET A 187 4.27 13.96 1.22
C MET A 187 3.03 13.96 2.13
N LYS A 188 2.21 12.91 2.08
CA LYS A 188 1.07 12.74 3.00
C LYS A 188 1.53 12.56 4.45
N PHE A 189 2.55 11.74 4.67
CA PHE A 189 3.15 11.55 6.00
C PHE A 189 3.66 12.88 6.57
N LEU A 190 4.36 13.69 5.77
CA LEU A 190 4.85 14.99 6.24
C LEU A 190 3.72 15.93 6.69
N VAL A 191 2.57 15.90 6.01
CA VAL A 191 1.39 16.66 6.42
C VAL A 191 0.81 16.11 7.72
N GLU A 192 0.60 14.79 7.79
CA GLU A 192 -0.04 14.11 8.92
C GLU A 192 0.75 14.32 10.23
N TYR A 193 2.08 14.34 10.15
CA TYR A 193 2.97 14.54 11.28
C TYR A 193 3.37 16.02 11.48
N ASN A 194 2.69 16.95 10.80
CA ASN A 194 2.89 18.40 10.91
C ASN A 194 4.31 18.89 10.57
N HIS A 195 5.05 18.13 9.75
CA HIS A 195 6.33 18.57 9.18
C HIS A 195 6.14 19.62 8.08
N ILE A 196 5.00 19.56 7.39
CA ILE A 196 4.54 20.59 6.43
C ILE A 196 3.05 20.83 6.60
N THR A 197 2.54 21.96 6.09
CA THR A 197 1.10 22.24 6.08
C THR A 197 0.39 21.59 4.88
N ASN A 198 -0.93 21.42 4.99
CA ASN A 198 -1.77 20.91 3.89
C ASN A 198 -1.66 21.73 2.59
N GLU A 199 -1.43 23.04 2.69
CA GLU A 199 -1.25 23.93 1.53
C GLU A 199 0.02 23.59 0.73
N ASN A 200 0.96 22.92 1.39
CA ASN A 200 2.22 22.47 0.82
C ASN A 200 2.21 20.99 0.41
N LEU A 201 1.03 20.33 0.39
CA LEU A 201 0.91 18.94 -0.04
C LEU A 201 1.19 18.77 -1.54
N PHE A 202 2.41 18.37 -1.87
CA PHE A 202 2.76 17.99 -3.23
C PHE A 202 2.24 16.60 -3.57
N SER A 203 1.76 16.43 -4.81
CA SER A 203 1.44 15.12 -5.36
C SER A 203 1.68 15.07 -6.85
N LEU A 204 2.06 13.87 -7.32
CA LEU A 204 2.36 13.57 -8.71
C LEU A 204 1.53 12.39 -9.19
N ASP A 205 0.63 12.65 -10.13
CA ASP A 205 -0.03 11.59 -10.90
C ASP A 205 0.56 11.55 -12.31
N VAL A 206 1.30 10.48 -12.60
CA VAL A 206 1.85 10.18 -13.93
C VAL A 206 1.25 8.87 -14.39
N LYS A 207 0.23 8.98 -15.23
CA LYS A 207 -0.42 7.84 -15.87
C LYS A 207 -0.40 8.04 -17.38
N MET A 208 -0.30 6.93 -18.09
CA MET A 208 -0.54 6.93 -19.52
C MET A 208 -2.04 6.81 -19.77
N THR A 209 -2.64 7.86 -20.33
CA THR A 209 -4.06 7.88 -20.69
C THR A 209 -4.36 6.88 -21.80
N LEU A 210 -5.63 6.51 -21.94
CA LEU A 210 -6.07 5.64 -23.03
C LEU A 210 -5.73 6.24 -24.40
N GLU A 211 -5.87 7.56 -24.56
CA GLU A 211 -5.53 8.25 -25.79
C GLU A 211 -4.02 8.24 -26.09
N ASN A 212 -3.16 8.38 -25.08
CA ASN A 212 -1.72 8.22 -25.28
C ASN A 212 -1.37 6.81 -25.77
N ARG A 213 -2.04 5.77 -25.26
CA ARG A 213 -1.86 4.38 -25.73
C ARG A 213 -2.29 4.22 -27.18
N LYS A 214 -3.47 4.73 -27.54
CA LYS A 214 -3.99 4.68 -28.92
C LYS A 214 -3.07 5.42 -29.88
N GLN A 215 -2.56 6.60 -29.49
CA GLN A 215 -1.65 7.38 -30.32
C GLN A 215 -0.30 6.67 -30.51
N LEU A 216 0.31 6.12 -29.47
CA LEU A 216 1.57 5.37 -29.58
C LEU A 216 1.40 4.12 -30.46
N LYS A 217 0.26 3.43 -30.34
CA LYS A 217 -0.07 2.31 -31.25
C LYS A 217 -0.22 2.76 -32.70
N ARG A 218 -0.87 3.90 -32.95
CA ARG A 218 -1.11 4.42 -34.31
C ARG A 218 0.15 4.99 -34.96
N LYS A 219 0.96 5.75 -34.20
CA LYS A 219 2.14 6.45 -34.72
C LYS A 219 3.37 5.56 -34.82
N ASP A 220 3.62 4.81 -33.76
CA ASP A 220 4.90 4.11 -33.60
C ASP A 220 4.73 2.58 -33.68
N GLY A 221 3.51 2.09 -33.94
CA GLY A 221 3.18 0.66 -33.92
C GLY A 221 3.27 0.03 -32.52
N ILE A 222 3.56 0.81 -31.48
CA ILE A 222 3.81 0.31 -30.13
C ILE A 222 2.48 -0.05 -29.46
N ASN A 223 2.18 -1.33 -29.37
CA ASN A 223 1.02 -1.81 -28.64
C ASN A 223 1.31 -1.88 -27.13
N ILE A 224 1.03 -0.79 -26.40
CA ILE A 224 1.18 -0.73 -24.95
C ILE A 224 -0.06 -1.36 -24.28
N GLN A 225 -0.25 -2.66 -24.51
CA GLN A 225 -0.97 -3.47 -23.55
C GLN A 225 -0.06 -3.67 -22.35
N ALA A 226 -0.62 -3.69 -21.13
CA ALA A 226 0.13 -4.27 -20.03
C ALA A 226 0.44 -5.71 -20.45
N VAL A 227 1.70 -6.01 -20.78
CA VAL A 227 2.16 -7.34 -21.15
C VAL A 227 2.11 -8.19 -19.89
N ARG A 228 0.89 -8.48 -19.41
CA ARG A 228 0.66 -9.60 -18.51
C ARG A 228 0.68 -10.80 -19.43
N SER A 229 1.69 -11.66 -19.31
CA SER A 229 1.69 -12.93 -20.03
C SER A 229 0.34 -13.61 -19.83
N ASN A 230 -0.24 -14.08 -20.94
CA ASN A 230 -1.48 -14.84 -20.95
C ASN A 230 -1.23 -16.34 -20.90
N GLU A 231 0.04 -16.73 -20.76
CA GLU A 231 0.41 -18.13 -20.64
C GLU A 231 -0.07 -18.70 -19.31
N THR A 232 -0.69 -19.86 -19.42
CA THR A 232 -1.13 -20.71 -18.32
C THR A 232 -0.72 -22.14 -18.64
N TYR A 233 -0.66 -22.98 -17.60
CA TYR A 233 -0.73 -24.41 -17.79
C TYR A 233 -2.17 -24.78 -18.14
N SER A 234 -2.31 -25.69 -19.09
CA SER A 234 -3.54 -26.41 -19.36
C SER A 234 -3.65 -27.65 -18.48
N LEU A 235 -4.85 -28.22 -18.41
CA LEU A 235 -5.07 -29.43 -17.63
C LEU A 235 -4.17 -30.60 -18.09
N ALA A 236 -4.05 -30.80 -19.40
CA ALA A 236 -3.18 -31.82 -19.98
C ALA A 236 -1.70 -31.61 -19.64
N GLU A 237 -1.24 -30.35 -19.64
CA GLU A 237 0.14 -30.03 -19.24
C GLU A 237 0.40 -30.35 -17.77
N LEU A 238 -0.57 -30.18 -16.87
CA LEU A 238 -0.40 -30.54 -15.47
C LEU A 238 -0.20 -32.05 -15.30
N PHE A 239 -0.95 -32.89 -16.02
CA PHE A 239 -0.72 -34.34 -16.03
C PHE A 239 0.64 -34.70 -16.64
N ASP A 240 1.03 -34.08 -17.76
CA ASP A 240 2.32 -34.33 -18.41
C ASP A 240 3.51 -33.95 -17.51
N ILE A 241 3.40 -32.84 -16.76
CA ILE A 241 4.42 -32.39 -15.82
C ILE A 241 4.65 -33.45 -14.73
N LYS A 242 3.58 -33.98 -14.10
CA LYS A 242 3.71 -35.04 -13.09
C LYS A 242 4.41 -36.26 -13.67
N ARG A 243 3.95 -36.74 -14.84
CA ARG A 243 4.56 -37.88 -15.54
C ARG A 243 6.05 -37.65 -15.80
N LYS A 244 6.43 -36.46 -16.25
CA LYS A 244 7.84 -36.10 -16.51
C LYS A 244 8.69 -36.05 -15.24
N ILE A 245 8.15 -35.53 -14.15
CA ILE A 245 8.80 -35.56 -12.82
C ILE A 245 9.03 -37.02 -12.38
N ASP A 246 8.02 -37.88 -12.53
CA ASP A 246 8.12 -39.29 -12.15
C ASP A 246 9.20 -40.03 -12.94
N LEU A 247 9.29 -39.76 -14.24
CA LEU A 247 10.29 -40.35 -15.13
C LEU A 247 11.70 -39.84 -14.81
N ALA A 248 11.87 -38.53 -14.62
CA ALA A 248 13.18 -37.93 -14.36
C ALA A 248 13.75 -38.30 -12.98
N TYR A 249 12.89 -38.48 -11.99
CA TYR A 249 13.29 -38.74 -10.60
C TYR A 249 12.79 -40.10 -10.08
N ALA A 250 12.81 -41.13 -10.93
CA ALA A 250 12.33 -42.47 -10.57
C ALA A 250 13.24 -43.20 -9.55
N GLY A 251 14.55 -42.93 -9.59
CA GLY A 251 15.54 -43.58 -8.72
C GLY A 251 15.55 -43.04 -7.28
N GLU A 252 15.91 -43.88 -6.32
CA GLU A 252 15.97 -43.51 -4.89
C GLU A 252 17.00 -42.40 -4.64
N GLU A 253 18.07 -42.34 -5.43
CA GLU A 253 19.07 -41.28 -5.40
C GLU A 253 18.48 -39.90 -5.76
N PHE A 254 17.38 -39.86 -6.51
CA PHE A 254 16.67 -38.64 -6.89
C PHE A 254 15.54 -38.28 -5.95
N LYS A 255 15.31 -39.05 -4.88
CA LYS A 255 14.24 -38.80 -3.91
C LYS A 255 14.22 -37.37 -3.34
N PRO A 256 15.36 -36.74 -2.99
CA PRO A 256 15.36 -35.33 -2.57
C PRO A 256 14.84 -34.37 -3.65
N MET A 257 15.12 -34.67 -4.93
CA MET A 257 14.63 -33.87 -6.07
C MET A 257 13.15 -34.12 -6.30
N LYS A 258 12.70 -35.37 -6.18
CA LYS A 258 11.29 -35.75 -6.27
C LYS A 258 10.45 -35.07 -5.19
N LEU A 259 10.89 -35.09 -3.93
CA LEU A 259 10.27 -34.36 -2.83
C LEU A 259 10.08 -32.88 -3.14
N ARG A 260 11.16 -32.21 -3.56
CA ARG A 260 11.13 -30.80 -3.95
C ARG A 260 10.18 -30.55 -5.12
N ALA A 261 10.24 -31.38 -6.15
CA ALA A 261 9.42 -31.25 -7.34
C ALA A 261 7.94 -31.44 -7.03
N TYR A 262 7.60 -32.40 -6.18
CA TYR A 262 6.23 -32.64 -5.73
C TYR A 262 5.69 -31.51 -4.85
N ALA A 263 6.49 -30.96 -3.92
CA ALA A 263 6.08 -29.82 -3.12
C ALA A 263 5.78 -28.58 -3.99
N LEU A 264 6.62 -28.31 -5.00
CA LEU A 264 6.40 -27.24 -5.96
C LEU A 264 5.22 -27.53 -6.89
N TYR A 265 5.07 -28.77 -7.35
CA TYR A 265 3.98 -29.22 -8.21
C TYR A 265 2.63 -29.10 -7.50
N LEU A 266 2.54 -29.42 -6.21
CA LEU A 266 1.37 -29.17 -5.39
C LEU A 266 1.00 -27.67 -5.43
N GLY A 267 1.98 -26.79 -5.28
CA GLY A 267 1.80 -25.34 -5.40
C GLY A 267 1.34 -24.87 -6.79
N VAL A 268 1.86 -25.49 -7.86
CA VAL A 268 1.44 -25.24 -9.24
C VAL A 268 -0.03 -25.62 -9.44
N CYS A 269 -0.39 -26.81 -8.96
CA CYS A 269 -1.69 -27.43 -9.16
C CYS A 269 -2.81 -26.83 -8.30
N THR A 270 -2.47 -26.25 -7.16
CA THR A 270 -3.39 -25.54 -6.26
C THR A 270 -3.38 -24.02 -6.50
N GLY A 271 -2.47 -23.54 -7.35
CA GLY A 271 -2.31 -22.13 -7.67
C GLY A 271 -1.91 -21.26 -6.47
N LEU A 272 -1.38 -21.83 -5.39
CA LEU A 272 -1.04 -21.09 -4.19
C LEU A 272 0.02 -20.02 -4.45
N ARG A 273 0.02 -18.98 -3.60
CA ARG A 273 1.11 -17.99 -3.62
C ARG A 273 2.34 -18.62 -3.00
N ARG A 274 3.52 -18.21 -3.46
CA ARG A 274 4.81 -18.72 -2.96
C ARG A 274 4.91 -18.79 -1.43
N GLY A 275 4.42 -17.75 -0.73
CA GLY A 275 4.52 -17.68 0.72
C GLY A 275 3.60 -18.65 1.44
N ASN A 276 2.45 -18.98 0.84
CA ASN A 276 1.55 -20.00 1.38
C ASN A 276 2.10 -21.42 1.15
N ILE A 277 2.72 -21.68 0.00
CA ILE A 277 3.34 -22.99 -0.28
C ILE A 277 4.45 -23.28 0.73
N LEU A 278 5.29 -22.28 1.01
CA LEU A 278 6.37 -22.37 1.99
C LEU A 278 5.87 -22.52 3.43
N GLY A 279 4.59 -22.23 3.69
CA GLY A 279 3.97 -22.35 5.01
C GLY A 279 3.22 -23.66 5.23
N ILE A 280 3.24 -24.60 4.29
CA ILE A 280 2.58 -25.91 4.44
C ILE A 280 3.55 -26.89 5.10
N LYS A 281 3.07 -27.65 6.08
CA LYS A 281 3.78 -28.77 6.70
C LYS A 281 3.16 -30.11 6.29
N PRO A 282 3.88 -31.24 6.39
CA PRO A 282 3.34 -32.58 6.14
C PRO A 282 2.08 -32.89 6.95
N ARG A 283 2.01 -32.44 8.20
CA ARG A 283 0.84 -32.60 9.08
C ARG A 283 -0.43 -31.89 8.57
N ASP A 284 -0.26 -30.90 7.69
CA ASP A 284 -1.36 -30.12 7.12
C ASP A 284 -1.94 -30.80 5.85
N LEU A 285 -1.40 -31.96 5.44
CA LEU A 285 -1.86 -32.74 4.29
C LEU A 285 -2.78 -33.87 4.77
N TYR A 286 -3.98 -33.94 4.20
CA TYR A 286 -5.00 -34.96 4.54
C TYR A 286 -5.46 -35.74 3.30
N PRO A 287 -4.54 -36.41 2.57
CA PRO A 287 -4.88 -37.21 1.38
C PRO A 287 -5.85 -38.36 1.67
N GLU A 288 -5.84 -38.89 2.90
CA GLU A 288 -6.65 -40.03 3.33
C GLU A 288 -8.08 -39.68 3.79
N SER A 289 -8.42 -38.39 3.85
CA SER A 289 -9.75 -37.95 4.31
C SER A 289 -10.83 -38.20 3.25
N ASP A 290 -12.10 -38.35 3.69
CA ASP A 290 -13.26 -38.55 2.80
C ASP A 290 -13.36 -37.50 1.68
N LEU A 291 -12.92 -36.28 2.00
CA LEU A 291 -12.71 -35.20 1.05
C LEU A 291 -11.23 -34.78 1.12
N PRO A 292 -10.35 -35.37 0.29
CA PRO A 292 -8.93 -35.09 0.32
C PRO A 292 -8.64 -33.58 0.25
N HIS A 293 -7.88 -33.08 1.21
CA HIS A 293 -7.64 -31.65 1.38
C HIS A 293 -6.29 -31.37 2.04
N PHE A 294 -5.95 -30.09 2.11
CA PHE A 294 -4.82 -29.59 2.90
C PHE A 294 -5.19 -28.28 3.59
N GLU A 295 -4.48 -27.95 4.65
CA GLU A 295 -4.65 -26.69 5.38
C GLU A 295 -3.59 -25.67 5.00
N VAL A 296 -4.01 -24.42 4.84
CA VAL A 296 -3.12 -23.27 4.67
C VAL A 296 -3.22 -22.42 5.93
N GLY A 297 -2.22 -22.54 6.79
CA GLY A 297 -2.12 -21.80 8.05
C GLY A 297 -1.07 -20.70 8.03
N ASP A 298 0.12 -20.96 7.47
CA ASP A 298 1.24 -20.02 7.57
C ASP A 298 1.53 -19.30 6.25
N ASN A 299 2.13 -18.12 6.35
CA ASN A 299 2.61 -17.36 5.20
C ASN A 299 4.04 -16.88 5.41
N VAL A 300 4.95 -17.44 4.60
CA VAL A 300 6.38 -17.17 4.66
C VAL A 300 6.76 -16.11 3.63
N VAL A 301 7.33 -14.99 4.08
CA VAL A 301 7.68 -13.86 3.21
C VAL A 301 9.11 -13.37 3.45
N LYS A 302 9.60 -12.55 2.52
CA LYS A 302 10.91 -11.91 2.63
C LYS A 302 10.87 -10.76 3.63
N GLY A 303 11.68 -10.84 4.69
CA GLY A 303 11.72 -9.86 5.77
C GLY A 303 12.24 -8.48 5.37
N TRP A 304 13.08 -8.40 4.33
CA TRP A 304 13.71 -7.15 3.90
C TRP A 304 12.69 -6.03 3.64
N SER A 305 11.49 -6.39 3.19
CA SER A 305 10.42 -5.43 2.94
C SER A 305 9.95 -4.69 4.20
N ARG A 306 10.12 -5.29 5.39
CA ARG A 306 9.77 -4.76 6.71
C ARG A 306 10.98 -4.40 7.58
N GLY A 307 12.18 -4.34 6.99
CA GLY A 307 13.41 -3.99 7.72
C GLY A 307 14.08 -5.12 8.47
N GLU A 308 13.57 -6.35 8.34
CA GLU A 308 14.16 -7.52 8.96
C GLU A 308 15.01 -8.29 7.95
N GLY A 309 16.21 -8.70 8.36
CA GLY A 309 17.04 -9.58 7.56
C GLY A 309 16.43 -10.99 7.49
N GLY A 310 16.46 -11.62 6.32
CA GLY A 310 16.04 -13.02 6.17
C GLY A 310 14.55 -13.21 5.86
N VAL A 311 13.97 -14.22 6.50
CA VAL A 311 12.63 -14.75 6.22
C VAL A 311 11.72 -14.52 7.42
N LEU A 312 10.50 -14.03 7.17
CA LEU A 312 9.47 -13.86 8.19
C LEU A 312 8.39 -14.91 8.00
N ILE A 313 7.95 -15.48 9.12
CA ILE A 313 6.85 -16.44 9.18
C ILE A 313 5.69 -15.73 9.86
N PHE A 314 4.57 -15.61 9.14
CA PHE A 314 3.31 -15.14 9.69
C PHE A 314 2.44 -16.37 9.95
N GLU A 315 2.39 -16.81 11.21
CA GLU A 315 1.59 -17.96 11.63
C GLU A 315 0.10 -17.62 11.59
N GLY A 316 -0.74 -18.60 11.22
CA GLY A 316 -2.20 -18.45 11.18
C GLY A 316 -2.71 -17.38 10.21
N CYS A 317 -1.90 -16.97 9.23
CA CYS A 317 -2.21 -15.92 8.29
C CYS A 317 -2.00 -16.36 6.85
N THR A 318 -2.93 -16.00 5.97
CA THR A 318 -2.68 -15.97 4.51
C THR A 318 -2.36 -14.54 4.05
N LYS A 319 -2.26 -14.32 2.74
CA LYS A 319 -2.17 -12.94 2.21
C LYS A 319 -3.44 -12.12 2.52
N THR A 320 -4.59 -12.78 2.65
CA THR A 320 -5.92 -12.15 2.63
C THR A 320 -6.76 -12.46 3.87
N THR A 321 -6.25 -13.31 4.77
CA THR A 321 -6.93 -13.70 6.01
C THR A 321 -5.92 -13.73 7.16
N SER A 322 -6.39 -13.39 8.36
CA SER A 322 -5.64 -13.48 9.63
C SER A 322 -6.43 -14.34 10.61
N ASP A 323 -5.72 -15.10 11.43
CA ASP A 323 -6.23 -15.92 12.54
C ASP A 323 -7.13 -17.11 12.17
N GLU A 324 -7.07 -17.59 10.92
CA GLU A 324 -7.83 -18.78 10.46
C GLU A 324 -7.04 -19.61 9.45
N SER A 325 -6.98 -20.94 9.67
CA SER A 325 -6.50 -21.88 8.64
C SER A 325 -7.60 -22.15 7.62
N ILE A 326 -7.24 -22.18 6.34
CA ILE A 326 -8.19 -22.44 5.25
C ILE A 326 -7.96 -23.85 4.73
N LYS A 327 -9.03 -24.66 4.74
CA LYS A 327 -9.05 -25.99 4.13
C LYS A 327 -9.30 -25.87 2.64
N LEU A 328 -8.36 -26.38 1.85
CA LEU A 328 -8.42 -26.38 0.39
C LEU A 328 -8.45 -27.81 -0.15
N PRO A 329 -9.38 -28.13 -1.06
CA PRO A 329 -9.53 -29.49 -1.56
C PRO A 329 -8.44 -29.82 -2.60
N LEU A 330 -8.01 -31.08 -2.61
CA LEU A 330 -7.06 -31.63 -3.59
C LEU A 330 -7.84 -32.04 -4.86
N ILE A 331 -8.12 -31.09 -5.76
CA ILE A 331 -9.03 -31.32 -6.91
C ILE A 331 -8.42 -31.21 -8.31
N GLN A 332 -7.34 -30.45 -8.48
CA GLN A 332 -6.75 -30.17 -9.80
C GLN A 332 -5.29 -30.65 -9.83
N PRO A 333 -4.81 -31.39 -10.85
CA PRO A 333 -5.51 -31.73 -12.08
C PRO A 333 -6.54 -32.86 -11.94
N SER A 334 -6.39 -33.71 -10.92
CA SER A 334 -7.41 -34.63 -10.44
C SER A 334 -7.17 -34.94 -8.95
N VAL A 335 -8.17 -35.55 -8.31
CA VAL A 335 -8.05 -35.96 -6.90
C VAL A 335 -6.97 -37.02 -6.76
N GLU A 336 -6.93 -38.00 -7.64
CA GLU A 336 -6.01 -39.14 -7.58
C GLU A 336 -4.55 -38.68 -7.67
N VAL A 337 -4.23 -37.80 -8.63
CA VAL A 337 -2.86 -37.29 -8.81
C VAL A 337 -2.41 -36.49 -7.60
N LEU A 338 -3.28 -35.63 -7.05
CA LEU A 338 -2.91 -34.82 -5.90
C LEU A 338 -2.84 -35.64 -4.61
N VAL A 339 -3.70 -36.64 -4.44
CA VAL A 339 -3.63 -37.60 -3.33
C VAL A 339 -2.30 -38.34 -3.40
N GLU A 340 -1.90 -38.86 -4.57
CA GLU A 340 -0.61 -39.54 -4.73
C GLU A 340 0.57 -38.63 -4.34
N VAL A 341 0.57 -37.38 -4.82
CA VAL A 341 1.61 -36.39 -4.51
C VAL A 341 1.63 -36.05 -3.01
N ALA A 342 0.46 -35.80 -2.42
CA ALA A 342 0.35 -35.43 -1.01
C ALA A 342 0.74 -36.59 -0.09
N THR A 343 0.33 -37.82 -0.40
CA THR A 343 0.76 -39.03 0.31
C THR A 343 2.27 -39.19 0.23
N PHE A 344 2.87 -39.07 -0.96
CA PHE A 344 4.32 -39.17 -1.11
C PHE A 344 5.06 -38.14 -0.25
N LEU A 345 4.59 -36.87 -0.22
CA LEU A 345 5.19 -35.83 0.62
C LEU A 345 5.03 -36.16 2.11
N LYS A 346 3.84 -36.60 2.53
CA LYS A 346 3.52 -36.92 3.93
C LYS A 346 4.31 -38.11 4.46
N ASP A 347 4.52 -39.14 3.64
CA ASP A 347 5.23 -40.37 4.06
C ASP A 347 6.75 -40.19 4.14
N HIS A 348 7.29 -39.20 3.43
CA HIS A 348 8.74 -39.04 3.25
C HIS A 348 9.31 -37.77 3.87
N LEU A 349 8.47 -36.90 4.41
CA LEU A 349 8.85 -35.73 5.20
C LEU A 349 8.38 -35.94 6.63
N VAL A 350 9.26 -35.70 7.59
CA VAL A 350 9.00 -36.01 9.01
C VAL A 350 8.79 -34.72 9.80
N GLY A 351 7.78 -34.71 10.67
CA GLY A 351 7.64 -33.74 11.77
C GLY A 351 7.02 -32.39 11.41
N GLU A 352 7.49 -31.35 12.10
CA GLU A 352 7.00 -29.95 12.04
C GLU A 352 7.65 -29.12 10.92
N GLU A 353 8.46 -29.77 10.08
CA GLU A 353 9.17 -29.14 8.97
C GLU A 353 8.21 -28.74 7.84
N TYR A 354 8.52 -27.65 7.13
CA TYR A 354 7.74 -27.25 5.96
C TYR A 354 8.00 -28.19 4.77
N ILE A 355 6.99 -28.44 3.94
CA ILE A 355 7.12 -29.27 2.73
C ILE A 355 8.14 -28.72 1.72
N LEU A 356 8.47 -27.43 1.86
CA LEU A 356 9.49 -26.75 1.07
C LEU A 356 10.28 -25.79 1.95
N GLN A 357 11.54 -26.12 2.23
CA GLN A 357 12.44 -25.26 3.00
C GLN A 357 13.38 -24.47 2.08
N CYS A 358 12.96 -23.27 1.69
CA CYS A 358 13.85 -22.36 0.97
C CYS A 358 13.46 -20.90 1.17
N HIS A 359 14.39 -20.00 0.83
CA HIS A 359 14.10 -18.57 0.79
C HIS A 359 13.00 -18.29 -0.26
N PRO A 360 12.06 -17.35 -0.03
CA PRO A 360 10.96 -17.05 -0.97
C PRO A 360 11.35 -16.67 -2.40
N ASP A 361 12.58 -16.18 -2.61
CA ASP A 361 13.12 -15.86 -3.93
C ASP A 361 13.66 -17.09 -4.69
N THR A 362 13.80 -18.23 -4.01
CA THR A 362 14.35 -19.48 -4.55
C THR A 362 13.28 -20.35 -5.22
N VAL A 363 12.02 -20.25 -4.79
CA VAL A 363 10.89 -21.04 -5.32
C VAL A 363 10.81 -21.02 -6.84
N ALA A 364 10.87 -19.84 -7.45
CA ALA A 364 10.80 -19.70 -8.91
C ALA A 364 12.03 -20.30 -9.62
N LYS A 365 13.23 -20.10 -9.05
CA LYS A 365 14.49 -20.63 -9.60
C LYS A 365 14.51 -22.16 -9.55
N TRP A 366 14.03 -22.76 -8.46
CA TRP A 366 13.93 -24.21 -8.35
C TRP A 366 12.91 -24.78 -9.33
N TRP A 367 11.75 -24.15 -9.51
CA TRP A 367 10.79 -24.59 -10.51
C TRP A 367 11.34 -24.49 -11.94
N GLU A 368 12.08 -23.42 -12.26
CA GLU A 368 12.79 -23.28 -13.54
C GLU A 368 13.85 -24.37 -13.75
N GLY A 369 14.61 -24.71 -12.70
CA GLY A 369 15.59 -25.81 -12.74
C GLY A 369 14.94 -27.17 -13.01
N ILE A 370 13.89 -27.50 -12.25
CA ILE A 370 13.13 -28.75 -12.43
C ILE A 370 12.49 -28.80 -13.82
N ALA A 371 11.93 -27.69 -14.30
CA ALA A 371 11.35 -27.60 -15.63
C ALA A 371 12.37 -27.91 -16.74
N LYS A 372 13.61 -27.46 -16.56
CA LYS A 372 14.71 -27.76 -17.47
C LYS A 372 15.14 -29.23 -17.39
N GLU A 373 15.24 -29.80 -16.19
CA GLU A 373 15.64 -31.20 -15.98
C GLU A 373 14.59 -32.20 -16.47
N CYS A 374 13.31 -31.90 -16.26
CA CYS A 374 12.17 -32.74 -16.63
C CYS A 374 11.58 -32.42 -18.01
N ASP A 375 12.16 -31.47 -18.76
CA ASP A 375 11.73 -31.06 -20.10
C ASP A 375 10.25 -30.58 -20.18
N PHE A 376 9.92 -29.52 -19.46
CA PHE A 376 8.64 -28.82 -19.60
C PHE A 376 8.79 -27.29 -19.50
N LYS A 377 7.77 -26.54 -19.92
CA LYS A 377 7.82 -25.07 -19.88
C LYS A 377 7.70 -24.56 -18.43
N PRO A 378 8.60 -23.72 -17.91
CA PRO A 378 8.41 -23.08 -16.61
C PRO A 378 7.45 -21.90 -16.70
N LEU A 379 6.57 -21.76 -15.71
CA LEU A 379 5.77 -20.55 -15.52
C LEU A 379 6.11 -19.90 -14.17
N PRO A 380 6.12 -18.55 -14.07
CA PRO A 380 6.30 -17.86 -12.80
C PRO A 380 5.19 -18.20 -11.81
N CYS A 381 5.47 -18.15 -10.49
CA CYS A 381 4.48 -18.51 -9.46
C CYS A 381 3.15 -17.75 -9.55
N HIS A 382 3.15 -16.51 -10.06
CA HIS A 382 1.91 -15.75 -10.26
C HIS A 382 1.01 -16.38 -11.34
N GLN A 383 1.60 -17.00 -12.35
CA GLN A 383 0.87 -17.68 -13.43
C GLN A 383 0.31 -19.03 -13.00
N TRP A 384 0.81 -19.64 -11.92
CA TRP A 384 0.18 -20.85 -11.35
C TRP A 384 -1.25 -20.57 -10.91
N LYS A 385 -1.46 -19.43 -10.21
CA LYS A 385 -2.81 -18.99 -9.83
C LYS A 385 -3.69 -18.66 -11.03
N HIS A 386 -3.12 -18.08 -12.09
CA HIS A 386 -3.85 -17.87 -13.35
C HIS A 386 -4.26 -19.19 -14.01
N SER A 387 -3.38 -20.20 -13.97
CA SER A 387 -3.64 -21.54 -14.50
C SER A 387 -4.76 -22.22 -13.71
N TYR A 388 -4.67 -22.22 -12.38
CA TYR A 388 -5.71 -22.75 -11.49
C TYR A 388 -7.08 -22.08 -11.74
N ALA A 389 -7.14 -20.75 -11.71
CA ALA A 389 -8.41 -20.03 -11.91
C ALA A 389 -9.01 -20.29 -13.30
N SER A 390 -8.17 -20.36 -14.35
CA SER A 390 -8.64 -20.58 -15.72
C SER A 390 -9.14 -22.01 -15.93
N ILE A 391 -8.44 -23.01 -15.39
CA ILE A 391 -8.85 -24.41 -15.44
C ILE A 391 -10.12 -24.59 -14.60
N GLY A 392 -10.13 -24.10 -13.36
CA GLY A 392 -11.27 -24.22 -12.47
C GLY A 392 -12.54 -23.56 -13.02
N ALA A 393 -12.42 -22.46 -13.76
CA ALA A 393 -13.56 -21.82 -14.43
C ALA A 393 -14.17 -22.70 -15.54
N LEU A 394 -13.36 -23.46 -16.27
CA LEU A 394 -13.83 -24.41 -17.28
C LEU A 394 -14.55 -25.62 -16.66
N HIS A 395 -14.13 -26.01 -15.45
CA HIS A 395 -14.70 -27.13 -14.72
C HIS A 395 -15.63 -26.69 -13.57
N LEU A 396 -16.20 -25.48 -13.66
CA LEU A 396 -16.99 -24.89 -12.58
C LEU A 396 -18.16 -25.78 -12.17
N ASN A 397 -18.88 -26.35 -13.14
CA ASN A 397 -20.02 -27.22 -12.87
C ASN A 397 -19.61 -28.53 -12.18
N ASN A 398 -18.50 -29.13 -12.62
CA ASN A 398 -18.12 -30.47 -12.21
C ASN A 398 -17.34 -30.47 -10.89
N TRP A 399 -16.36 -29.57 -10.73
CA TRP A 399 -15.49 -29.54 -9.55
C TRP A 399 -16.01 -28.63 -8.44
N TYR A 400 -16.77 -27.60 -8.81
CA TYR A 400 -17.24 -26.56 -7.89
C TYR A 400 -18.77 -26.49 -7.82
N LYS A 401 -19.48 -27.53 -8.27
CA LYS A 401 -20.95 -27.64 -8.24
C LYS A 401 -21.68 -26.43 -8.84
N GLY A 402 -21.08 -25.79 -9.84
CA GLY A 402 -21.61 -24.59 -10.48
C GLY A 402 -21.53 -23.33 -9.62
N ASN A 403 -20.81 -23.36 -8.49
CA ASN A 403 -20.71 -22.24 -7.54
C ASN A 403 -19.37 -21.50 -7.68
N PRO A 404 -19.35 -20.27 -8.27
CA PRO A 404 -18.13 -19.48 -8.44
C PRO A 404 -17.46 -19.06 -7.12
N HIS A 405 -18.22 -19.03 -6.03
CA HIS A 405 -17.67 -18.71 -4.72
C HIS A 405 -16.71 -19.79 -4.22
N LEU A 406 -16.96 -21.07 -4.52
CA LEU A 406 -16.04 -22.15 -4.15
C LEU A 406 -14.70 -22.02 -4.89
N LEU A 407 -14.73 -21.69 -6.19
CA LEU A 407 -13.51 -21.37 -6.95
C LEU A 407 -12.78 -20.15 -6.36
N GLN A 408 -13.52 -19.11 -5.96
CA GLN A 408 -12.96 -17.93 -5.30
C GLN A 408 -12.20 -18.29 -4.01
N VAL A 409 -12.81 -19.09 -3.13
CA VAL A 409 -12.22 -19.55 -1.87
C VAL A 409 -10.94 -20.33 -2.17
N CYS A 410 -10.98 -21.27 -3.12
CA CYS A 410 -9.80 -22.02 -3.52
C CYS A 410 -8.68 -21.14 -4.11
N CYS A 411 -9.04 -20.02 -4.73
CA CYS A 411 -8.08 -19.02 -5.19
C CYS A 411 -7.54 -18.10 -4.07
N LEU A 412 -8.01 -18.21 -2.83
CA LEU A 412 -7.66 -17.31 -1.72
C LEU A 412 -7.82 -15.83 -2.12
N HIS A 413 -9.02 -15.50 -2.61
CA HIS A 413 -9.40 -14.16 -3.05
C HIS A 413 -10.54 -13.62 -2.20
N GLU A 414 -10.42 -12.36 -1.77
CA GLU A 414 -11.46 -11.64 -1.01
C GLU A 414 -12.75 -11.42 -1.82
N SER A 415 -12.66 -11.40 -3.16
CA SER A 415 -13.82 -11.21 -4.02
C SER A 415 -13.71 -11.98 -5.33
N TYR A 416 -14.85 -12.44 -5.84
CA TYR A 416 -14.93 -13.10 -7.13
C TYR A 416 -14.43 -12.23 -8.30
N ARG A 417 -14.63 -10.90 -8.24
CA ARG A 417 -14.09 -9.94 -9.21
C ARG A 417 -12.56 -10.03 -9.33
N THR A 418 -11.87 -10.39 -8.25
CA THR A 418 -10.43 -10.66 -8.31
C THR A 418 -10.18 -11.97 -9.05
N THR A 419 -10.91 -13.05 -8.74
CA THR A 419 -10.83 -14.33 -9.46
C THR A 419 -11.06 -14.17 -10.96
N GLU A 420 -12.06 -13.38 -11.39
CA GLU A 420 -12.32 -13.12 -12.81
C GLU A 420 -11.14 -12.46 -13.54
N LYS A 421 -10.36 -11.61 -12.85
CA LYS A 421 -9.13 -11.02 -13.42
C LYS A 421 -8.01 -12.03 -13.59
N TYR A 422 -8.08 -13.16 -12.87
CA TYR A 422 -7.12 -14.25 -13.00
C TYR A 422 -7.52 -15.26 -14.09
N ILE A 423 -8.80 -15.35 -14.45
CA ILE A 423 -9.28 -16.17 -15.57
C ILE A 423 -8.80 -15.55 -16.89
N LYS A 424 -7.94 -16.28 -17.62
CA LYS A 424 -7.34 -15.80 -18.87
C LYS A 424 -8.27 -16.03 -20.05
N LYS A 425 -9.09 -15.01 -20.35
CA LYS A 425 -10.10 -14.98 -21.43
C LYS A 425 -9.58 -15.29 -22.84
N ASN A 426 -8.29 -15.08 -23.09
CA ASN A 426 -7.66 -15.30 -24.40
C ASN A 426 -6.72 -16.53 -24.40
N SER A 427 -6.79 -17.41 -23.41
CA SER A 427 -5.99 -18.64 -23.41
C SER A 427 -6.52 -19.61 -24.47
N GLY A 428 -5.62 -20.35 -25.13
CA GLY A 428 -6.02 -21.40 -26.08
C GLY A 428 -6.90 -22.48 -25.44
N GLN A 429 -6.86 -22.60 -24.12
CA GLN A 429 -7.66 -23.52 -23.34
C GLN A 429 -9.15 -23.17 -23.30
N ILE A 430 -9.50 -21.88 -23.30
CA ILE A 430 -10.91 -21.47 -23.42
C ILE A 430 -11.44 -21.85 -24.79
N LEU A 431 -10.67 -21.62 -25.85
CA LEU A 431 -11.08 -22.02 -27.20
C LEU A 431 -11.25 -23.54 -27.31
N SER A 432 -10.42 -24.33 -26.63
CA SER A 432 -10.60 -25.80 -26.62
C SER A 432 -11.89 -26.27 -25.96
N ALA A 433 -12.46 -25.50 -25.03
CA ALA A 433 -13.74 -25.86 -24.40
C ALA A 433 -14.93 -25.74 -25.35
N PHE A 434 -14.78 -25.02 -26.47
CA PHE A 434 -15.79 -24.91 -27.53
C PHE A 434 -15.48 -25.80 -28.74
N LYS A 435 -14.41 -26.59 -28.69
CA LYS A 435 -14.22 -27.66 -29.70
C LYS A 435 -15.29 -28.70 -29.42
N THR A 436 -16.30 -28.75 -30.30
CA THR A 436 -17.30 -29.82 -30.32
C THR A 436 -16.61 -31.17 -30.34
N THR A 437 -17.07 -32.05 -29.46
CA THR A 437 -16.60 -33.43 -29.32
C THR A 437 -16.95 -34.25 -30.54
#